data_AF-A0A847D2Y6-F1
#
_entry.id   AF-A0A847D2Y6-F1
#
_cell.length_a   1.000
_cell.length_b   1.000
_cell.length_c   1.000
_cell.angle_alpha   90.00
_cell.angle_beta   90.00
_cell.angle_gamma   90.00
#
_symmetry.space_group_name_H-M   'P 1'
#
loop_
_entity.id
_entity.type
_entity.pdbx_description
1 polymer ?
#
loop_
_entity_poly.entity_id
_entity_poly.type
_entity_poly.pdbx_seq_one_letter_code
_entity_poly.pdbx_strand_id
1 'polypeptide(L)'
;MYDLDFFHFTDMLDWSKQGNDEAVLDPLVSFLSTYGDNVIFAFEDKMTELLYALDTYDIAKHLIEDWGYISSDGFLYARCMALVNGKSYYTAILKGKKKLSKDMEFESLLYVPRNAWCRLHHERDDNYPHKTELSYETFSNKKGWENTPRDIGG
;
A
#
# COMPACT_ATOMS: atom_id res chain seq x y z
N MET A 1 20.30 -5.62 -0.48
CA MET A 1 18.96 -5.03 -0.45
C MET A 1 19.14 -3.53 -0.59
N TYR A 2 18.55 -2.91 -1.61
CA TYR A 2 18.59 -1.45 -1.75
C TYR A 2 17.79 -0.84 -0.59
N ASP A 3 18.40 0.08 0.17
CA ASP A 3 17.67 0.87 1.17
C ASP A 3 16.92 1.97 0.44
N LEU A 4 15.76 1.60 -0.11
CA LEU A 4 14.92 2.45 -0.92
C LEU A 4 14.03 3.27 0.01
N ASP A 5 14.18 4.60 -0.01
CA ASP A 5 13.30 5.48 0.76
C ASP A 5 11.94 5.61 0.04
N PHE A 6 11.07 4.62 0.25
CA PHE A 6 9.74 4.54 -0.36
C PHE A 6 8.97 5.87 -0.28
N PHE A 7 9.06 6.58 0.85
CA PHE A 7 8.30 7.80 1.03
C PHE A 7 8.81 8.96 0.17
N HIS A 8 10.07 8.96 -0.24
CA HIS A 8 10.56 9.96 -1.18
C HIS A 8 9.87 9.83 -2.56
N PHE A 9 9.50 8.61 -2.95
CA PHE A 9 8.74 8.39 -4.19
C PHE A 9 7.32 8.93 -4.11
N THR A 10 6.72 8.96 -2.91
CA THR A 10 5.38 9.51 -2.72
C THR A 10 5.32 11.04 -2.90
N ASP A 11 6.48 11.73 -2.84
CA ASP A 11 6.57 13.16 -3.14
C ASP A 11 6.34 13.47 -4.64
N MET A 12 6.42 12.46 -5.51
CA MET A 12 6.20 12.62 -6.96
C MET A 12 4.72 12.62 -7.35
N LEU A 13 3.81 12.28 -6.45
CA LEU A 13 2.39 12.16 -6.74
C LEU A 13 1.77 13.53 -7.07
N ASP A 14 1.13 13.64 -8.23
CA ASP A 14 0.51 14.89 -8.69
C ASP A 14 -0.90 15.04 -8.13
N TRP A 15 -0.99 15.47 -6.87
CA TRP A 15 -2.26 15.72 -6.20
C TRP A 15 -3.10 16.84 -6.82
N SER A 16 -2.58 17.63 -7.78
CA SER A 16 -3.41 18.55 -8.57
C SER A 16 -4.41 17.81 -9.49
N LYS A 17 -4.19 16.50 -9.70
CA LYS A 17 -5.04 15.60 -10.49
C LYS A 17 -6.02 14.78 -9.65
N GLN A 18 -6.23 15.15 -8.38
CA GLN A 18 -7.17 14.45 -7.49
C GLN A 18 -8.52 14.19 -8.17
N GLY A 19 -9.03 12.96 -8.01
CA GLY A 19 -10.20 12.45 -8.73
C GLY A 19 -9.84 11.62 -9.97
N ASN A 20 -8.57 11.57 -10.35
CA ASN A 20 -8.02 10.64 -11.32
C ASN A 20 -6.71 10.04 -10.79
N ASP A 21 -6.81 8.88 -10.14
CA ASP A 21 -5.65 8.22 -9.51
C ASP A 21 -4.55 7.87 -10.50
N GLU A 22 -4.90 7.45 -11.72
CA GLU A 22 -3.91 7.18 -12.77
C GLU A 22 -3.06 8.43 -13.07
N ALA A 23 -3.71 9.59 -13.18
CA ALA A 23 -3.03 10.86 -13.42
C ALA A 23 -2.22 11.32 -12.19
N VAL A 24 -2.66 11.05 -10.97
CA VAL A 24 -1.89 11.31 -9.74
C VAL A 24 -0.62 10.46 -9.69
N LEU A 25 -0.70 9.20 -10.10
CA LEU A 25 0.37 8.21 -10.05
C LEU A 25 1.33 8.25 -11.25
N ASP A 26 0.90 8.82 -12.39
CA ASP A 26 1.66 8.80 -13.64
C ASP A 26 3.11 9.33 -13.52
N PRO A 27 3.41 10.40 -12.74
CA PRO A 27 4.80 10.84 -12.57
C PRO A 27 5.67 9.77 -11.89
N LEU A 28 5.14 9.08 -10.89
CA LEU A 28 5.84 8.00 -10.19
C LEU A 28 6.03 6.77 -11.11
N VAL A 29 4.99 6.37 -11.84
CA VAL A 29 5.05 5.28 -12.81
C VAL A 29 6.09 5.58 -13.90
N SER A 30 6.06 6.80 -14.45
CA SER A 30 7.05 7.30 -15.41
C SER A 30 8.45 7.23 -14.84
N PHE A 31 8.66 7.75 -13.63
CA PHE A 31 9.97 7.73 -12.99
C PHE A 31 10.50 6.31 -12.86
N LEU A 32 9.75 5.40 -12.24
CA LEU A 32 10.18 4.01 -12.00
C LEU A 32 10.49 3.29 -13.32
N SER A 33 9.72 3.54 -14.38
CA SER A 33 9.96 2.95 -15.71
C SER A 33 11.28 3.35 -16.36
N THR A 34 12.00 4.36 -15.84
CA THR A 34 13.33 4.77 -16.36
C THR A 34 14.52 4.12 -15.65
N TYR A 35 14.31 3.48 -14.49
CA TYR A 35 15.39 2.92 -13.65
C TYR A 35 15.56 1.39 -13.76
N GLY A 36 14.65 0.71 -14.44
CA GLY A 36 14.72 -0.73 -14.71
C GLY A 36 14.12 -1.62 -13.61
N ASP A 37 14.08 -2.93 -13.91
CA ASP A 37 13.43 -3.96 -13.09
C ASP A 37 13.84 -3.96 -11.63
N ASN A 38 15.13 -3.86 -11.34
CA ASN A 38 15.65 -3.92 -9.97
C ASN A 38 15.03 -2.85 -9.05
N VAL A 39 14.77 -1.65 -9.59
CA VAL A 39 14.18 -0.55 -8.81
C VAL A 39 12.67 -0.74 -8.66
N ILE A 40 12.00 -1.20 -9.71
CA ILE A 40 10.56 -1.50 -9.69
C ILE A 40 10.26 -2.58 -8.65
N PHE A 41 11.02 -3.68 -8.66
CA PHE A 41 10.83 -4.81 -7.75
C PHE A 41 11.17 -4.42 -6.31
N ALA A 42 12.26 -3.68 -6.09
CA ALA A 42 12.61 -3.17 -4.77
C ALA A 42 11.56 -2.19 -4.22
N PHE A 43 10.92 -1.39 -5.09
CA PHE A 43 9.80 -0.53 -4.70
C PHE A 43 8.59 -1.37 -4.25
N GLU A 44 8.22 -2.42 -4.98
CA GLU A 44 7.12 -3.32 -4.60
C GLU A 44 7.39 -4.09 -3.31
N ASP A 45 8.61 -4.63 -3.16
CA ASP A 45 9.04 -5.28 -1.92
C ASP A 45 8.87 -4.32 -0.74
N LYS A 46 9.33 -3.08 -0.90
CA LYS A 46 9.25 -2.08 0.16
C LYS A 46 7.83 -1.65 0.47
N MET A 47 7.00 -1.46 -0.56
CA MET A 47 5.57 -1.19 -0.42
C MET A 47 4.89 -2.30 0.39
N THR A 48 5.17 -3.55 0.03
CA THR A 48 4.59 -4.74 0.65
C THR A 48 5.01 -4.85 2.11
N GLU A 49 6.29 -4.65 2.45
CA GLU A 49 6.77 -4.61 3.84
C GLU A 49 6.02 -3.56 4.67
N LEU A 50 5.84 -2.35 4.11
CA LEU A 50 5.19 -1.24 4.80
C LEU A 50 3.69 -1.52 5.03
N LEU A 51 3.00 -2.07 4.03
CA LEU A 51 1.59 -2.46 4.13
C LEU A 51 1.39 -3.62 5.10
N TYR A 52 2.26 -4.64 5.06
CA TYR A 52 2.25 -5.78 5.96
C TYR A 52 2.44 -5.35 7.42
N ALA A 53 3.32 -4.38 7.68
CA ALA A 53 3.54 -3.86 9.03
C ALA A 53 2.31 -3.12 9.60
N LEU A 54 1.44 -2.57 8.76
CA LEU A 54 0.16 -1.97 9.18
C LEU A 54 -0.97 -3.00 9.32
N ASP A 55 -0.80 -4.23 8.82
CA ASP A 55 -1.80 -5.32 8.87
C ASP A 55 -1.91 -5.89 10.29
N THR A 56 -2.57 -5.15 11.18
CA THR A 56 -2.73 -5.57 12.57
C THR A 56 -4.14 -5.28 13.05
N TYR A 57 -4.62 -6.10 13.98
CA TYR A 57 -5.91 -5.90 14.62
C TYR A 57 -6.03 -4.52 15.30
N ASP A 58 -4.95 -4.06 15.95
CA ASP A 58 -4.96 -2.78 16.67
C ASP A 58 -5.17 -1.56 15.76
N ILE A 59 -4.74 -1.66 14.50
CA ILE A 59 -4.98 -0.62 13.49
C ILE A 59 -6.36 -0.83 12.85
N ALA A 60 -6.65 -2.07 12.46
CA ALA A 60 -7.89 -2.50 11.81
C ALA A 60 -9.14 -2.19 12.62
N LYS A 61 -9.10 -2.32 13.96
CA LYS A 61 -10.26 -2.16 14.84
C LYS A 61 -10.95 -0.80 14.77
N HIS A 62 -10.27 0.21 14.22
CA HIS A 62 -10.83 1.54 14.01
C HIS A 62 -11.67 1.68 12.75
N LEU A 63 -11.64 0.68 11.88
CA LEU A 63 -12.40 0.59 10.63
C LEU A 63 -13.51 -0.46 10.72
N ILE A 64 -13.65 -1.12 11.87
CA ILE A 64 -14.73 -2.07 12.10
C ILE A 64 -16.07 -1.35 12.03
N GLU A 65 -16.98 -1.88 11.22
CA GLU A 65 -18.34 -1.38 11.10
C GLU A 65 -19.16 -1.73 12.35
N ASP A 66 -20.32 -1.09 12.51
CA ASP A 66 -21.21 -1.27 13.67
C ASP A 66 -21.64 -2.75 13.89
N TRP A 67 -21.55 -3.58 12.85
CA TRP A 67 -21.88 -5.01 12.87
C TRP A 67 -20.70 -5.93 13.21
N GLY A 68 -19.52 -5.38 13.55
CA GLY A 68 -18.34 -6.16 13.92
C GLY A 68 -17.59 -6.77 12.73
N TYR A 69 -17.80 -6.25 11.52
CA TYR A 69 -17.17 -6.69 10.28
C TYR A 69 -16.05 -5.74 9.86
N ILE A 70 -15.00 -6.30 9.24
CA ILE A 70 -13.96 -5.52 8.55
C ILE A 70 -13.86 -5.94 7.08
N SER A 71 -13.97 -4.96 6.18
CA SER A 71 -13.68 -5.18 4.77
C SER A 71 -12.18 -5.39 4.57
N SER A 72 -11.80 -6.57 4.06
CA SER A 72 -10.40 -6.89 3.73
C SER A 72 -9.81 -5.87 2.76
N ASP A 73 -10.54 -5.55 1.70
CA ASP A 73 -10.13 -4.60 0.66
C ASP A 73 -10.13 -3.18 1.22
N GLY A 74 -11.19 -2.78 1.93
CA GLY A 74 -11.26 -1.46 2.54
C GLY A 74 -10.12 -1.18 3.52
N PHE A 75 -9.71 -2.17 4.32
CA PHE A 75 -8.55 -2.03 5.19
C PHE A 75 -7.23 -1.95 4.41
N LEU A 76 -7.06 -2.76 3.36
CA LEU A 76 -5.89 -2.70 2.48
C LEU A 76 -5.77 -1.32 1.81
N TYR A 77 -6.87 -0.76 1.31
CA TYR A 77 -6.85 0.51 0.60
C TYR A 77 -6.68 1.70 1.54
N ALA A 78 -7.23 1.63 2.76
CA ALA A 78 -6.91 2.57 3.82
C ALA A 78 -5.43 2.53 4.21
N ARG A 79 -4.81 1.34 4.25
CA ARG A 79 -3.35 1.22 4.45
C ARG A 79 -2.58 1.87 3.30
N CYS A 80 -3.02 1.73 2.05
CA CYS A 80 -2.42 2.44 0.91
C CYS A 80 -2.47 3.97 1.08
N MET A 81 -3.58 4.51 1.58
CA MET A 81 -3.66 5.94 1.94
C MET A 81 -2.62 6.37 2.98
N ALA A 82 -2.32 5.51 3.95
CA ALA A 82 -1.30 5.83 4.95
C ALA A 82 0.10 5.97 4.36
N LEU A 83 0.40 5.21 3.30
CA LEU A 83 1.66 5.26 2.57
C LEU A 83 1.78 6.56 1.79
N VAL A 84 0.77 6.93 0.99
CA VAL A 84 0.81 8.14 0.14
C VAL A 84 0.68 9.46 0.90
N ASN A 85 0.20 9.44 2.14
CA ASN A 85 0.27 10.59 3.06
C ASN A 85 1.68 10.79 3.68
N GLY A 86 2.65 9.96 3.30
CA GLY A 86 4.05 10.14 3.65
C GLY A 86 4.47 9.56 5.01
N LYS A 87 5.79 9.58 5.22
CA LYS A 87 6.47 8.89 6.34
C LYS A 87 5.96 9.28 7.72
N SER A 88 5.68 10.56 7.92
CA SER A 88 5.20 11.10 9.20
C SER A 88 3.80 10.57 9.54
N TYR A 89 2.91 10.50 8.55
CA TYR A 89 1.55 9.99 8.71
C TYR A 89 1.57 8.49 8.99
N TYR A 90 2.30 7.73 8.17
CA TYR A 90 2.54 6.30 8.36
C TYR A 90 3.05 5.98 9.77
N THR A 91 4.11 6.68 10.21
CA THR A 91 4.74 6.47 11.52
C THR A 91 3.79 6.81 12.67
N ALA A 92 2.92 7.80 12.50
CA ALA A 92 1.92 8.15 13.51
C ALA A 92 0.89 7.03 13.69
N ILE A 93 0.46 6.37 12.60
CA ILE A 93 -0.45 5.21 12.67
C ILE A 93 0.24 4.04 13.35
N LEU A 94 1.47 3.70 12.91
CA LEU A 94 2.22 2.58 13.47
C LEU A 94 2.46 2.73 14.99
N LYS A 95 2.59 3.97 15.47
CA LYS A 95 2.75 4.29 16.90
C LYS A 95 1.44 4.48 17.66
N GLY A 96 0.28 4.25 17.04
CA GLY A 96 -1.04 4.46 17.62
C GLY A 96 -1.37 5.93 17.93
N LYS A 97 -0.61 6.89 17.38
CA LYS A 97 -0.83 8.33 17.55
C LYS A 97 -1.85 8.90 16.57
N LYS A 98 -2.15 8.14 15.52
CA LYS A 98 -3.17 8.47 14.51
C LYS A 98 -3.92 7.19 14.13
N LYS A 99 -5.17 7.34 13.71
CA LYS A 99 -6.01 6.25 13.22
C LYS A 99 -6.13 6.33 11.71
N LEU A 100 -6.35 5.19 11.06
CA LEU A 100 -6.79 5.17 9.67
C LEU A 100 -8.17 5.82 9.57
N SER A 101 -8.43 6.46 8.43
CA SER A 101 -9.75 6.97 8.08
C SER A 101 -10.46 5.92 7.25
N LYS A 102 -11.74 5.71 7.52
CA LYS A 102 -12.61 4.89 6.68
C LYS A 102 -13.06 5.61 5.40
N ASP A 103 -12.93 6.94 5.38
CA ASP A 103 -13.39 7.78 4.27
C ASP A 103 -12.29 8.06 3.24
N MET A 104 -11.12 7.43 3.39
CA MET A 104 -9.98 7.61 2.48
C MET A 104 -9.43 6.25 2.06
N GLU A 105 -9.28 6.06 0.75
CA GLU A 105 -8.69 4.88 0.12
C GLU A 105 -7.79 5.25 -1.06
N PHE A 106 -6.84 4.38 -1.41
CA PHE A 106 -5.96 4.57 -2.56
C PHE A 106 -5.48 3.23 -3.12
N GLU A 107 -6.41 2.37 -3.52
CA GLU A 107 -6.13 1.05 -4.12
C GLU A 107 -5.12 1.16 -5.26
N SER A 108 -5.24 2.21 -6.07
CA SER A 108 -4.45 2.44 -7.28
C SER A 108 -2.92 2.36 -7.06
N LEU A 109 -2.44 2.62 -5.84
CA LEU A 109 -1.04 2.47 -5.46
C LEU A 109 -0.50 1.05 -5.74
N LEU A 110 -1.31 0.02 -5.50
CA LEU A 110 -0.93 -1.39 -5.63
C LEU A 110 -0.50 -1.74 -7.06
N TYR A 111 -1.01 -1.02 -8.06
CA TYR A 111 -0.73 -1.26 -9.46
C TYR A 111 0.52 -0.52 -9.97
N VAL A 112 1.12 0.38 -9.18
CA VAL A 112 2.29 1.19 -9.59
C VAL A 112 3.47 0.35 -10.10
N PRO A 113 3.94 -0.70 -9.38
CA PRO A 113 5.08 -1.48 -9.85
C PRO A 113 4.81 -2.16 -11.19
N ARG A 114 3.63 -2.78 -11.31
CA ARG A 114 3.17 -3.45 -12.52
C ARG A 114 3.06 -2.48 -13.69
N ASN A 115 2.45 -1.32 -13.48
CA ASN A 115 2.28 -0.30 -14.51
C ASN A 115 3.63 0.26 -14.99
N ALA A 116 4.59 0.46 -14.07
CA ALA A 116 5.94 0.90 -14.41
C ALA A 116 6.69 -0.15 -15.24
N TRP A 117 6.55 -1.43 -14.88
CA TRP A 117 7.16 -2.54 -15.62
C TRP A 117 6.56 -2.71 -17.02
N CYS A 118 5.23 -2.69 -17.14
CA CYS A 118 4.54 -2.76 -18.44
C CYS A 118 4.99 -1.61 -19.35
N ARG A 119 5.14 -0.40 -18.79
CA ARG A 119 5.63 0.78 -19.50
C ARG A 119 7.08 0.61 -19.96
N LEU A 120 7.97 0.11 -19.10
CA LEU A 120 9.39 -0.13 -19.40
C LEU A 120 9.56 -1.17 -20.52
N HIS A 121 8.82 -2.28 -20.48
CA HIS A 121 9.00 -3.40 -21.41
C HIS A 121 8.08 -3.38 -22.62
N HIS A 122 7.11 -2.46 -22.67
CA HIS A 122 6.02 -2.49 -23.64
C HIS A 122 5.23 -3.81 -23.63
N GLU A 123 5.06 -4.36 -22.43
CA GLU A 123 4.43 -5.65 -22.18
C GLU A 123 3.06 -5.50 -21.51
N ARG A 124 2.33 -6.60 -21.46
CA ARG A 124 1.05 -6.68 -20.77
C ARG A 124 1.23 -7.02 -19.29
N ASP A 125 0.21 -6.69 -18.53
CA ASP A 125 0.13 -6.81 -17.07
C ASP A 125 0.23 -8.27 -16.59
N ASP A 126 -0.26 -9.22 -17.38
CA ASP A 126 -0.18 -10.67 -17.15
C ASP A 126 1.25 -11.23 -17.22
N ASN A 127 2.20 -10.50 -17.81
CA ASN A 127 3.61 -10.89 -17.92
C ASN A 127 4.49 -10.38 -16.76
N TYR A 128 3.93 -9.61 -15.82
CA TYR A 128 4.71 -9.05 -14.70
C TYR A 128 5.35 -10.17 -13.85
N PRO A 129 6.70 -10.25 -13.76
CA PRO A 129 7.38 -11.45 -13.28
C PRO A 129 7.63 -11.46 -11.76
N HIS A 130 7.53 -10.31 -11.09
CA HIS A 130 7.93 -10.18 -9.70
C HIS A 130 6.87 -10.71 -8.74
N LYS A 131 7.35 -11.28 -7.63
CA LYS A 131 6.54 -11.70 -6.49
C LYS A 131 7.29 -11.33 -5.23
N THR A 132 6.58 -10.72 -4.30
CA THR A 132 7.11 -10.35 -3.00
C THR A 132 7.08 -11.54 -2.04
N GLU A 133 8.00 -11.56 -1.08
CA GLU A 133 8.08 -12.61 -0.05
C GLU A 133 6.93 -12.52 0.98
N LEU A 134 6.43 -11.31 1.21
CA LEU A 134 5.29 -11.03 2.08
C LEU A 134 4.04 -10.82 1.23
N SER A 135 2.87 -10.97 1.84
CA SER A 135 1.61 -10.59 1.21
C SER A 135 1.08 -9.31 1.87
N TYR A 136 0.75 -8.29 1.08
CA TYR A 136 0.13 -7.08 1.61
C TYR A 136 -1.35 -7.28 1.96
N GLU A 137 -1.97 -8.37 1.49
CA GLU A 137 -3.37 -8.69 1.72
C GLU A 137 -3.72 -8.69 3.20
N THR A 138 -4.93 -8.21 3.51
CA THR A 138 -5.44 -8.17 4.89
C THR A 138 -5.41 -9.57 5.51
N PHE A 139 -5.03 -9.65 6.79
CA PHE A 139 -4.78 -10.90 7.54
C PHE A 139 -3.53 -11.69 7.15
N SER A 140 -2.65 -11.17 6.30
CA SER A 140 -1.37 -11.84 5.96
C SER A 140 -0.35 -11.80 7.10
N ASN A 141 -0.35 -10.73 7.90
CA ASN A 141 0.50 -10.63 9.09
C ASN A 141 -0.13 -11.37 10.27
N LYS A 142 -0.04 -12.71 10.24
CA LYS A 142 -0.67 -13.58 11.26
C LYS A 142 -0.38 -13.13 12.69
N LYS A 143 0.84 -12.70 12.97
CA LYS A 143 1.24 -12.18 14.28
C LYS A 143 0.50 -10.89 14.66
N GLY A 144 0.29 -9.99 13.70
CA GLY A 144 -0.49 -8.76 13.87
C GLY A 144 -1.96 -8.98 14.27
N TRP A 145 -2.47 -10.20 14.09
CA TRP A 145 -3.87 -10.56 14.33
C TRP A 145 -4.06 -11.57 15.47
N GLU A 146 -3.00 -12.02 16.15
CA GLU A 146 -3.09 -13.03 17.22
C GLU A 146 -3.98 -12.61 18.42
N ASN A 147 -4.10 -11.31 18.67
CA ASN A 147 -4.89 -10.75 19.78
C ASN A 147 -6.31 -10.35 19.38
N THR A 148 -6.79 -10.77 18.21
CA THR A 148 -8.15 -10.45 17.74
C THR A 148 -9.19 -11.13 18.64
N PRO A 149 -10.16 -10.39 19.20
CA PRO A 149 -11.30 -10.96 19.90
C PRO A 149 -12.03 -12.00 19.04
N ARG A 150 -12.45 -13.12 19.66
CA ARG A 150 -13.02 -14.29 18.96
C ARG A 150 -14.40 -14.05 18.32
N ASP A 151 -14.99 -12.89 18.57
CA ASP A 151 -16.33 -12.46 18.18
C ASP A 151 -16.34 -11.49 16.98
N ILE A 152 -15.17 -11.14 16.44
CA ILE A 152 -15.05 -10.31 15.24
C ILE A 152 -15.01 -11.23 14.02
N GLY A 153 -16.10 -11.25 13.27
CA GLY A 153 -16.25 -12.07 12.06
C GLY A 153 -15.47 -11.47 10.89
N GLY A 154 -14.65 -12.30 10.24
CA GLY A 154 -14.11 -12.05 8.90
C GLY A 154 -14.96 -12.74 7.84
#